data_AF-A0A9N7R5V7-F1
#
_entry.id   AF-A0A9N7R5V7-F1
#
_cell.length_a   1.000
_cell.length_b   1.000
_cell.length_c   1.000
_cell.angle_alpha   90.00
_cell.angle_beta   90.00
_cell.angle_gamma   90.00
#
_symmetry.space_group_name_H-M   'P 1'
#
loop_
_entity.id
_entity.type
_entity.pdbx_description
1 polymer ?
#
loop_
_entity_poly.entity_id
_entity_poly.type
_entity_poly.pdbx_seq_one_letter_code
_entity_poly.pdbx_strand_id
1 'polypeptide(L)'
;MDEPNWSPYPPCQSSLCASVMCCSFHHKYRVTWPELVGAEPQKAKAVIEHDNPYVSAVILHRGEATLDDFCCNRVWVKLDANNRVFIVPQVG
;
A
#
# COMPACT_ATOMS: atom_id res chain seq x y z
N MET A 1 -1.53 32.34 2.74
CA MET A 1 -0.58 31.94 1.68
C MET A 1 -0.27 30.50 2.01
N ASP A 2 -1.19 29.61 1.65
CA ASP A 2 -1.20 28.24 2.13
C ASP A 2 -1.03 27.38 0.89
N GLU A 3 0.22 26.96 0.68
CA GLU A 3 0.61 26.13 -0.45
C GLU A 3 -0.25 24.85 -0.50
N PRO A 4 -0.80 24.47 -1.67
CA PRO A 4 -1.57 23.25 -1.80
C PRO A 4 -0.61 22.07 -1.84
N ASN A 5 -0.19 21.59 -0.67
CA ASN A 5 0.52 20.31 -0.55
C ASN A 5 -0.46 19.15 -0.75
N TRP A 6 -0.98 19.03 -1.97
CA TRP A 6 -1.79 17.89 -2.37
C TRP A 6 -0.85 16.75 -2.75
N SER A 7 -0.39 16.00 -1.75
CA SER A 7 0.09 14.65 -2.04
C SER A 7 -1.08 13.87 -2.65
N PRO A 8 -0.93 13.18 -3.79
CA PRO A 8 -2.03 12.44 -4.44
C PRO A 8 -2.50 11.22 -3.64
N TYR A 9 -1.87 10.98 -2.48
CA TYR A 9 -2.09 9.83 -1.63
C TYR A 9 -2.97 10.20 -0.44
N PRO A 10 -3.80 9.27 0.06
CA PRO A 10 -4.63 9.53 1.23
C PRO A 10 -3.79 9.93 2.45
N PRO A 11 -4.34 10.76 3.35
CA PRO A 11 -3.64 11.14 4.58
C PRO A 11 -3.31 9.89 5.40
N CYS A 12 -2.12 9.90 6.00
CA CYS A 12 -1.64 8.80 6.81
C CYS A 12 -2.52 8.62 8.05
N GLN A 13 -3.14 7.44 8.20
CA GLN A 13 -3.98 7.11 9.34
C GLN A 13 -3.30 6.03 10.20
N SER A 14 -2.14 6.38 10.75
CA SER A 14 -1.30 5.48 11.56
C SER A 14 -1.13 6.00 12.99
N SER A 15 -2.22 6.38 13.67
CA SER A 15 -2.25 6.99 15.03
C SER A 15 -0.91 7.03 15.80
N LEU A 16 -0.48 5.90 16.40
CA LEU A 16 0.82 5.72 17.07
C LEU A 16 1.59 4.50 16.51
N CYS A 17 1.27 4.12 15.28
CA CYS A 17 1.55 2.79 14.78
C CYS A 17 2.65 2.83 13.72
N ALA A 18 3.86 2.44 14.11
CA ALA A 18 5.06 2.57 13.28
C ALA A 18 5.58 1.23 12.71
N SER A 19 4.80 0.15 12.82
CA SER A 19 5.21 -1.16 12.30
C SER A 19 4.03 -1.96 11.76
N VAL A 20 4.33 -2.85 10.81
CA VAL A 20 3.36 -3.77 10.18
C VAL A 20 2.62 -4.60 11.23
N MET A 21 3.32 -5.06 12.28
CA MET A 21 2.72 -5.82 13.38
C MET A 21 1.71 -4.99 14.16
N CYS A 22 1.99 -3.70 14.37
CA CYS A 22 1.04 -2.80 15.03
C CYS A 22 -0.20 -2.54 14.15
N CYS A 23 -0.02 -2.41 12.82
CA CYS A 23 -1.15 -2.18 11.90
C CYS A 23 -2.04 -3.42 11.74
N SER A 24 -1.59 -4.57 12.25
CA SER A 24 -2.38 -5.80 12.33
C SER A 24 -3.40 -5.67 13.46
N PHE A 25 -4.33 -4.72 13.36
CA PHE A 25 -5.40 -4.49 14.34
C PHE A 25 -6.08 -5.82 14.68
N HIS A 26 -5.78 -6.36 15.86
CA HIS A 26 -6.36 -7.59 16.42
C HIS A 26 -6.15 -8.86 15.55
N HIS A 27 -5.11 -8.93 14.72
CA HIS A 27 -4.85 -10.06 13.80
C HIS A 27 -6.00 -10.39 12.82
N LYS A 28 -6.99 -9.51 12.68
CA LYS A 28 -8.19 -9.78 11.89
C LYS A 28 -8.00 -9.47 10.41
N TYR A 29 -7.13 -8.51 10.10
CA TYR A 29 -6.93 -8.00 8.76
C TYR A 29 -5.54 -8.33 8.23
N ARG A 30 -5.51 -8.63 6.94
CA ARG A 30 -4.28 -9.01 6.25
C ARG A 30 -3.43 -7.78 6.00
N VAL A 31 -2.12 -7.93 6.20
CA VAL A 31 -1.13 -6.84 6.07
C VAL A 31 -0.01 -7.16 5.08
N THR A 32 0.00 -8.35 4.49
CA THR A 32 1.03 -8.82 3.55
C THR A 32 0.43 -9.84 2.57
N TRP A 33 0.80 -9.73 1.29
CA TRP A 33 0.22 -10.51 0.19
C TRP A 33 1.28 -11.14 -0.73
N PRO A 34 2.01 -12.18 -0.29
CA PRO A 34 3.08 -12.79 -1.08
C PRO A 34 2.61 -13.39 -2.42
N GLU A 35 1.36 -13.84 -2.51
CA GLU A 35 0.77 -14.44 -3.71
C GLU A 35 0.49 -13.44 -4.84
N LEU A 36 0.55 -12.14 -4.55
CA LEU A 36 0.31 -11.10 -5.55
C LEU A 36 1.57 -10.75 -6.35
N VAL A 37 2.74 -11.28 -6.00
CA VAL A 37 3.94 -11.15 -6.83
C VAL A 37 3.68 -11.82 -8.19
N GLY A 38 3.90 -11.07 -9.27
CA GLY A 38 3.60 -11.46 -10.64
C GLY A 38 2.15 -11.24 -11.07
N ALA A 39 1.26 -10.75 -10.19
CA ALA A 39 -0.11 -10.41 -10.55
C ALA A 39 -0.18 -9.10 -11.36
N GLU A 40 -1.31 -8.93 -12.04
CA GLU A 40 -1.65 -7.66 -12.69
C GLU A 40 -2.02 -6.59 -11.66
N PRO A 41 -1.70 -5.31 -11.89
CA PRO A 41 -1.87 -4.23 -10.92
C PRO A 41 -3.31 -4.09 -10.41
N GLN A 42 -4.28 -4.11 -11.31
CA GLN A 42 -5.70 -3.96 -10.97
C GLN A 42 -6.21 -5.16 -10.17
N LYS A 43 -5.73 -6.36 -10.52
CA LYS A 43 -6.05 -7.58 -9.77
C LYS A 43 -5.46 -7.51 -8.36
N ALA A 44 -4.20 -7.10 -8.23
CA ALA A 44 -3.56 -6.94 -6.93
C ALA A 44 -4.27 -5.90 -6.06
N LYS A 45 -4.60 -4.73 -6.63
CA LYS A 45 -5.38 -3.68 -5.96
C LYS A 45 -6.72 -4.21 -5.43
N ALA A 46 -7.48 -4.91 -6.28
CA ALA A 46 -8.77 -5.46 -5.90
C ALA A 46 -8.66 -6.49 -4.77
N VAL A 47 -7.66 -7.38 -4.81
CA VAL A 47 -7.45 -8.38 -3.75
C VAL A 47 -7.07 -7.72 -2.43
N ILE A 48 -6.16 -6.73 -2.45
CA ILE A 48 -5.71 -6.04 -1.24
C ILE A 48 -6.88 -5.30 -0.56
N GLU A 49 -7.64 -4.52 -1.32
CA GLU A 49 -8.77 -3.74 -0.79
C GLU A 49 -9.94 -4.64 -0.35
N HIS A 50 -10.07 -5.83 -0.95
CA HIS A 50 -11.03 -6.84 -0.51
C HIS A 50 -10.60 -7.53 0.79
N ASP A 51 -9.34 -7.95 0.90
CA ASP A 51 -8.80 -8.63 2.08
C ASP A 51 -8.70 -7.70 3.29
N ASN A 52 -8.44 -6.41 3.05
CA ASN A 52 -8.34 -5.40 4.08
C ASN A 52 -9.02 -4.08 3.63
N PRO A 53 -10.29 -3.85 4.02
CA PRO A 53 -11.03 -2.66 3.61
C PRO A 53 -10.54 -1.36 4.28
N TYR A 54 -9.58 -1.45 5.21
CA TYR A 54 -8.99 -0.30 5.89
C TYR A 54 -7.73 0.23 5.19
N VAL A 55 -7.28 -0.44 4.12
CA VAL A 55 -6.12 -0.01 3.34
C VAL A 55 -6.52 0.42 1.94
N SER A 56 -5.75 1.35 1.39
CA SER A 56 -5.81 1.74 -0.01
C SER A 56 -4.58 1.20 -0.72
N ALA A 57 -4.79 0.42 -1.79
CA ALA A 57 -3.71 -0.06 -2.63
C ALA A 57 -3.34 1.00 -3.67
N VAL A 58 -2.10 1.46 -3.60
CA VAL A 58 -1.54 2.48 -4.48
C VAL A 58 -0.57 1.82 -5.45
N ILE A 59 -0.91 1.87 -6.73
CA ILE A 59 -0.07 1.32 -7.80
C ILE A 59 1.06 2.29 -8.07
N LEU A 60 2.29 1.78 -8.07
CA LEU A 60 3.49 2.52 -8.40
C LEU A 60 4.18 1.91 -9.61
N HIS A 61 4.34 2.70 -10.64
CA HIS A 61 5.10 2.35 -11.82
C HIS A 61 6.60 2.50 -11.56
N ARG A 62 7.40 1.77 -12.34
CA ARG A 62 8.85 1.83 -12.25
C ARG A 62 9.35 3.26 -12.43
N GLY A 63 10.07 3.78 -11.43
CA GLY A 63 10.64 5.13 -11.44
C GLY A 63 9.82 6.17 -10.67
N GLU A 64 8.61 5.82 -10.22
CA GLU A 64 7.86 6.68 -9.31
C GLU A 64 8.46 6.60 -7.89
N ALA A 65 8.64 7.77 -7.28
CA ALA A 65 9.12 7.86 -5.91
C ALA A 65 8.00 7.44 -4.94
N THR A 66 8.33 6.57 -3.98
CA THR A 66 7.50 6.37 -2.79
C THR A 66 7.68 7.54 -1.84
N LEU A 67 6.65 7.84 -1.05
CA LEU A 67 6.85 8.58 0.19
C LEU A 67 7.56 7.65 1.21
N ASP A 68 8.47 8.21 2.01
CA ASP A 68 9.19 7.48 3.07
C ASP A 68 8.41 7.41 4.40
N ASP A 69 7.14 7.82 4.40
CA ASP A 69 6.25 7.67 5.56
C ASP A 69 5.68 6.24 5.66
N PHE A 70 5.38 5.81 6.89
CA PHE A 70 4.75 4.52 7.16
C PHE A 70 3.29 4.72 7.56
N CYS A 71 2.37 4.18 6.76
CA CYS A 71 0.93 4.36 6.92
C CYS A 71 0.17 3.03 6.94
N CYS A 72 -0.52 2.76 8.05
CA CYS A 72 -1.31 1.55 8.22
C CYS A 72 -2.45 1.39 7.21
N ASN A 73 -2.91 2.49 6.63
CA ASN A 73 -3.99 2.54 5.65
C ASN A 73 -3.50 2.52 4.20
N ARG A 74 -2.21 2.21 3.95
CA ARG A 74 -1.63 2.24 2.61
C ARG A 74 -0.85 0.96 2.31
N VAL A 75 -0.93 0.52 1.07
CA VAL A 75 -0.14 -0.59 0.54
C VAL A 75 0.42 -0.18 -0.80
N TRP A 76 1.75 -0.25 -0.93
CA TRP A 76 2.43 0.02 -2.20
C TRP A 76 2.44 -1.21 -3.09
N VAL A 77 1.88 -1.08 -4.28
CA VAL A 77 1.89 -2.10 -5.34
C VAL A 77 2.90 -1.67 -6.40
N LYS A 78 4.16 -2.06 -6.22
CA LYS A 78 5.24 -1.67 -7.13
C LYS A 78 5.34 -2.59 -8.34
N LEU A 79 5.39 -2.00 -9.53
CA LEU A 79 5.40 -2.71 -10.80
C LEU A 79 6.80 -2.76 -11.44
N ASP A 80 7.10 -3.87 -12.12
CA ASP A 80 8.30 -4.01 -12.95
C ASP A 80 8.11 -3.37 -14.33
N ALA A 81 9.12 -3.54 -15.20
CA ALA A 81 9.05 -3.07 -16.59
C ALA A 81 7.97 -3.79 -17.44
N ASN A 82 7.45 -4.92 -16.97
CA ASN A 82 6.39 -5.68 -17.64
C ASN A 82 5.00 -5.37 -17.06
N ASN A 83 4.86 -4.31 -16.24
CA ASN A 83 3.64 -3.95 -15.53
C ASN A 83 3.11 -5.08 -14.62
N ARG A 84 4.00 -5.84 -13.99
CA ARG A 84 3.64 -6.87 -13.01
C ARG A 84 4.17 -6.51 -11.64
N VAL A 85 3.45 -6.91 -10.60
CA VAL A 85 3.90 -6.73 -9.22
C VAL A 85 5.21 -7.48 -9.01
N PHE A 86 6.28 -6.80 -8.61
CA PHE A 86 7.60 -7.45 -8.45
C PHE A 86 8.04 -7.64 -7.01
N ILE A 87 7.44 -6.86 -6.10
CA ILE A 87 7.69 -6.95 -4.66
C ILE A 87 6.42 -7.38 -3.95
N VAL A 88 6.56 -8.11 -2.85
CA VAL A 88 5.44 -8.49 -2.00
C VAL A 88 4.73 -7.23 -1.51
N PRO A 89 3.44 -7.01 -1.83
CA PRO A 89 2.68 -5.90 -1.29
C PRO A 89 2.55 -6.07 0.23
N GLN A 90 2.80 -4.98 0.95
CA GLN A 90 2.76 -4.92 2.40
C GLN A 90 2.25 -3.55 2.84
N VAL A 91 1.56 -3.52 3.99
CA VAL A 91 1.10 -2.28 4.62
C VAL A 91 2.29 -1.41 5.04
N GLY A 92 2.21 -0.12 4.69
CA GLY A 92 3.24 0.89 4.92
C GLY A 92 3.11 2.07 3.95
#